data_AF-A0A6A6G442-F1
#
_entry.id   AF-A0A6A6G442-F1
#
_cell.length_a   1.000
_cell.length_b   1.000
_cell.length_c   1.000
_cell.angle_alpha   90.00
_cell.angle_beta   90.00
_cell.angle_gamma   90.00
#
_symmetry.space_group_name_H-M   'P 1'
#
loop_
_entity.id
_entity.type
_entity.pdbx_description
1 polymer ?
#
loop_
_entity_poly.entity_id
_entity_poly.type
_entity_poly.pdbx_seq_one_letter_code
_entity_poly.pdbx_strand_id
1 'polypeptide(L)'
;MGIKRKRDPPTTAGPSDQLPSPPTTTTTNNPTSPPVSKPSHSHPKDQPTKLPPLPTGYRTTKRPLLRPPLPSPYSSSQKIVYVSPSTPFMSATKRVVKLLDKADKRATQSALDTVRKRSRDHRFQKGRAQAQEDHAGQGELDEAARKAGEEEGGEVVVKGTGRAIEKALGVGSWFQQRDGYKVRIKTGSIGAVDDVVETEEALANENGADGEEVPSARMRWASTVEVVITRV
;
A
#
# COMPACT_ATOMS: atom_id res chain seq x y z
N MET A 1 -50.59 -29.18 34.74
CA MET A 1 -50.11 -28.67 36.05
C MET A 1 -49.31 -27.39 35.81
N GLY A 2 -49.89 -26.23 36.15
CA GLY A 2 -49.22 -24.94 36.04
C GLY A 2 -48.59 -24.53 37.36
N ILE A 3 -47.45 -23.86 37.29
CA ILE A 3 -46.81 -23.23 38.45
C ILE A 3 -46.81 -21.72 38.20
N LYS A 4 -47.84 -21.07 38.74
CA LYS A 4 -48.05 -19.62 38.76
C LYS A 4 -47.07 -18.98 39.75
N ARG A 5 -46.22 -18.06 39.31
CA ARG A 5 -45.49 -17.15 40.23
C ARG A 5 -46.20 -15.80 40.23
N LYS A 6 -46.88 -15.50 41.34
CA LYS A 6 -47.39 -14.18 41.71
C LYS A 6 -46.22 -13.24 42.03
N ARG A 7 -46.23 -12.02 41.51
CA ARG A 7 -45.56 -10.85 42.10
C ARG A 7 -46.47 -9.64 41.89
N ASP A 8 -46.92 -9.07 42.99
CA ASP A 8 -47.61 -7.78 43.06
C ASP A 8 -46.66 -6.73 43.69
N PRO A 9 -46.94 -5.42 43.51
CA PRO A 9 -45.95 -4.33 43.49
C PRO A 9 -45.91 -3.50 44.79
N PRO A 10 -45.10 -2.42 44.84
CA PRO A 10 -45.68 -1.17 45.32
C PRO A 10 -45.29 0.14 44.58
N THR A 11 -46.22 1.07 44.76
CA THR A 11 -46.55 2.40 44.22
C THR A 11 -45.64 3.57 44.66
N THR A 12 -45.79 4.71 43.94
CA THR A 12 -45.79 6.15 44.37
C THR A 12 -44.58 6.95 43.83
N ALA A 13 -44.64 7.85 42.84
CA ALA A 13 -45.43 9.06 42.53
C ALA A 13 -44.88 10.38 43.13
N GLY A 14 -44.20 11.17 42.27
CA GLY A 14 -44.07 12.65 42.23
C GLY A 14 -43.24 13.39 43.31
N PRO A 15 -42.88 14.69 43.13
CA PRO A 15 -43.15 15.61 42.01
C PRO A 15 -41.92 16.44 41.52
N SER A 16 -42.19 17.24 40.48
CA SER A 16 -41.37 18.28 39.84
C SER A 16 -40.85 19.37 40.78
N ASP A 17 -39.61 19.87 40.58
CA ASP A 17 -39.33 21.31 40.71
C ASP A 17 -38.00 21.79 40.09
N GLN A 18 -38.15 22.88 39.33
CA GLN A 18 -37.30 24.04 39.03
C GLN A 18 -35.75 23.99 38.94
N LEU A 19 -35.28 24.61 37.84
CA LEU A 19 -33.92 25.13 37.61
C LEU A 19 -33.48 26.13 38.69
N PRO A 20 -32.16 26.19 38.94
CA PRO A 20 -31.51 27.47 39.22
C PRO A 20 -30.41 27.79 38.18
N SER A 21 -30.46 29.03 37.66
CA SER A 21 -29.44 29.67 36.84
C SER A 21 -28.18 30.04 37.65
N PRO A 22 -26.97 30.02 37.06
CA PRO A 22 -25.75 30.46 37.74
C PRO A 22 -25.51 31.98 37.65
N PRO A 23 -24.76 32.55 38.62
CA PRO A 23 -24.70 33.98 38.91
C PRO A 23 -23.76 34.81 38.02
N THR A 24 -24.19 36.04 37.75
CA THR A 24 -23.42 37.14 37.15
C THR A 24 -22.31 37.58 38.11
N THR A 25 -21.05 37.55 37.66
CA THR A 25 -19.92 38.17 38.37
C THR A 25 -19.41 39.37 37.60
N THR A 26 -19.50 40.52 38.26
CA THR A 26 -18.90 41.80 37.89
C THR A 26 -17.45 41.81 38.40
N THR A 27 -16.45 42.01 37.53
CA THR A 27 -15.06 42.24 37.94
C THR A 27 -14.38 43.31 37.09
N THR A 28 -14.35 44.52 37.64
CA THR A 28 -13.19 45.41 37.84
C THR A 28 -12.06 45.46 36.79
N ASN A 29 -11.96 46.64 36.18
CA ASN A 29 -10.80 47.19 35.46
C ASN A 29 -9.56 47.30 36.37
N ASN A 30 -8.35 46.90 35.90
CA ASN A 30 -7.23 47.77 35.48
C ASN A 30 -5.94 46.95 35.14
N PRO A 31 -4.85 47.55 34.59
CA PRO A 31 -4.19 47.08 33.37
C PRO A 31 -2.85 46.37 33.64
N THR A 32 -2.29 45.63 32.66
CA THR A 32 -0.83 45.49 32.41
C THR A 32 -0.53 44.58 31.20
N SER A 33 0.38 45.08 30.35
CA SER A 33 1.20 44.42 29.32
C SER A 33 0.59 44.11 27.92
N PRO A 34 1.29 44.50 26.82
CA PRO A 34 0.90 44.14 25.46
C PRO A 34 1.15 42.65 25.18
N PRO A 35 0.26 41.96 24.46
CA PRO A 35 0.49 40.57 24.10
C PRO A 35 1.62 40.49 23.06
N VAL A 36 2.69 39.80 23.44
CA VAL A 36 3.75 39.34 22.52
C VAL A 36 3.10 38.59 21.37
N SER A 37 3.24 39.14 20.16
CA SER A 37 2.77 38.55 18.92
C SER A 37 3.45 37.19 18.70
N LYS A 38 2.71 36.11 18.93
CA LYS A 38 3.11 34.78 18.46
C LYS A 38 3.20 34.85 16.93
N PRO A 39 4.32 34.48 16.30
CA PRO A 39 4.40 34.44 14.84
C PRO A 39 3.41 33.39 14.34
N SER A 40 2.32 33.84 13.72
CA SER A 40 1.43 32.97 12.96
C SER A 40 2.16 32.56 11.70
N HIS A 41 2.85 31.42 11.73
CA HIS A 41 3.24 30.73 10.50
C HIS A 41 1.96 30.18 9.86
N SER A 42 1.20 31.05 9.21
CA SER A 42 0.13 30.67 8.29
C SER A 42 0.78 30.12 7.04
N HIS A 43 1.18 28.85 7.08
CA HIS A 43 1.43 28.15 5.83
C HIS A 43 0.12 28.17 5.03
N PRO A 44 0.11 28.68 3.79
CA PRO A 44 -1.07 28.59 2.95
C PRO A 44 -1.44 27.12 2.86
N LYS A 45 -2.66 26.78 3.27
CA LYS A 45 -3.21 25.46 3.05
C LYS A 45 -3.46 25.38 1.54
N ASP A 46 -2.50 24.86 0.79
CA ASP A 46 -2.71 24.38 -0.58
C ASP A 46 -3.69 23.21 -0.51
N GLN A 47 -4.97 23.53 -0.31
CA GLN A 47 -6.02 22.54 -0.48
C GLN A 47 -6.14 22.29 -1.97
N PRO A 48 -6.11 21.02 -2.40
CA PRO A 48 -6.23 20.71 -3.81
C PRO A 48 -7.57 21.25 -4.32
N THR A 49 -7.50 22.23 -5.21
CA THR A 49 -8.67 22.81 -5.86
C THR A 49 -9.36 21.73 -6.67
N LYS A 50 -10.65 21.50 -6.41
CA LYS A 50 -11.46 20.59 -7.22
C LYS A 50 -11.46 21.10 -8.67
N LEU A 51 -11.30 20.20 -9.63
CA LEU A 51 -11.43 20.54 -11.04
C LEU A 51 -12.83 21.10 -11.31
N PRO A 52 -12.97 22.10 -12.21
CA PRO A 52 -14.27 22.61 -12.59
C PRO A 52 -15.14 21.48 -13.17
N PRO A 53 -16.48 21.54 -13.01
CA PRO A 53 -17.37 20.58 -13.65
C PRO A 53 -17.16 20.58 -15.18
N LEU A 54 -17.56 19.50 -15.84
CA LEU A 54 -17.61 19.48 -17.31
C LEU A 54 -18.84 20.26 -17.77
N PRO A 55 -18.78 20.94 -18.93
CA PRO A 55 -19.97 21.53 -19.55
C PRO A 55 -21.03 20.47 -19.84
N THR A 56 -22.27 20.90 -19.96
CA THR A 56 -23.40 20.02 -20.30
C THR A 56 -23.12 19.33 -21.62
N GLY A 57 -23.42 18.02 -21.69
CA GLY A 57 -23.15 17.23 -22.90
C GLY A 57 -21.80 16.54 -22.94
N TYR A 58 -20.88 16.79 -21.99
CA TYR A 58 -19.60 16.08 -21.91
C TYR A 58 -19.55 15.08 -20.76
N ARG A 59 -18.87 13.95 -20.97
CA ARG A 59 -18.63 12.92 -19.96
C ARG A 59 -17.18 12.46 -19.97
N THR A 60 -16.67 12.10 -18.79
CA THR A 60 -15.34 11.49 -18.64
C THR A 60 -15.40 9.97 -18.86
N THR A 61 -14.58 9.46 -19.77
CA THR A 61 -14.37 8.02 -20.02
C THR A 61 -12.99 7.59 -19.52
N LYS A 62 -12.94 6.52 -18.73
CA LYS A 62 -11.72 6.15 -18.01
C LYS A 62 -10.73 5.39 -18.91
N ARG A 63 -9.47 5.83 -18.94
CA ARG A 63 -8.41 5.02 -19.56
C ARG A 63 -7.87 3.98 -18.56
N PRO A 64 -7.34 2.85 -19.06
CA PRO A 64 -6.58 1.93 -18.23
C PRO A 64 -5.39 2.61 -17.55
N LEU A 65 -5.10 2.22 -16.31
CA LEU A 65 -3.91 2.69 -15.61
C LEU A 65 -2.66 2.13 -16.29
N LEU A 66 -1.78 3.01 -16.79
CA LEU A 66 -0.48 2.63 -17.32
C LEU A 66 0.39 2.08 -16.18
N ARG A 67 0.97 0.89 -16.41
CA ARG A 67 1.83 0.21 -15.45
C ARG A 67 3.12 -0.19 -16.15
N PRO A 68 4.29 -0.08 -15.48
CA PRO A 68 5.53 -0.56 -16.06
C PRO A 68 5.46 -2.06 -16.34
N PRO A 69 6.18 -2.54 -17.38
CA PRO A 69 6.24 -3.95 -17.69
C PRO A 69 6.78 -4.75 -16.50
N LEU A 70 6.27 -5.97 -16.34
CA LEU A 70 6.75 -6.84 -15.27
C LEU A 70 8.20 -7.25 -15.54
N PRO A 71 9.09 -7.14 -14.54
CA PRO A 71 10.46 -7.59 -14.73
C PRO A 71 10.49 -9.11 -14.96
N SER A 72 11.47 -9.57 -15.74
CA SER A 72 11.68 -11.00 -15.96
C SER A 72 11.75 -11.73 -14.61
N PRO A 73 11.13 -12.94 -14.48
CA PRO A 73 11.21 -13.71 -13.24
C PRO A 73 12.64 -14.03 -12.80
N TYR A 74 13.59 -14.08 -13.75
CA TYR A 74 14.99 -14.42 -13.51
C TYR A 74 15.85 -13.20 -13.16
N SER A 75 15.42 -11.98 -13.52
CA SER A 75 16.12 -10.74 -13.20
C SER A 75 16.34 -10.57 -11.68
N SER A 76 17.39 -9.87 -11.26
CA SER A 76 17.60 -9.48 -9.85
C SER A 76 16.72 -8.29 -9.42
N SER A 77 16.06 -7.61 -10.36
CA SER A 77 15.20 -6.46 -10.06
C SER A 77 13.98 -6.84 -9.21
N GLN A 78 13.53 -5.88 -8.38
CA GLN A 78 12.38 -6.00 -7.48
C GLN A 78 11.16 -6.61 -8.19
N LYS A 79 10.55 -7.62 -7.56
CA LYS A 79 9.42 -8.35 -8.15
C LYS A 79 8.12 -7.66 -7.77
N ILE A 80 7.27 -7.40 -8.78
CA ILE A 80 5.99 -6.71 -8.57
C ILE A 80 4.85 -7.63 -9.01
N VAL A 81 3.82 -7.74 -8.18
CA VAL A 81 2.57 -8.42 -8.48
C VAL A 81 1.45 -7.40 -8.47
N TYR A 82 0.90 -7.10 -9.63
CA TYR A 82 -0.31 -6.28 -9.72
C TYR A 82 -1.55 -7.13 -9.41
N VAL A 83 -2.41 -6.60 -8.55
CA VAL A 83 -3.67 -7.22 -8.17
C VAL A 83 -4.83 -6.39 -8.70
N SER A 84 -5.80 -7.07 -9.32
CA SER A 84 -7.07 -6.48 -9.75
C SER A 84 -8.21 -6.92 -8.82
N PRO A 85 -9.37 -6.25 -8.86
CA PRO A 85 -10.56 -6.72 -8.13
C PRO A 85 -11.05 -8.09 -8.61
N SER A 86 -10.75 -8.49 -9.85
CA SER A 86 -11.09 -9.82 -10.39
C SER A 86 -10.07 -10.90 -10.04
N THR A 87 -8.87 -10.55 -9.53
CA THR A 87 -7.83 -11.52 -9.21
C THR A 87 -8.29 -12.44 -8.07
N PRO A 88 -8.28 -13.78 -8.24
CA PRO A 88 -8.57 -14.70 -7.14
C PRO A 88 -7.51 -14.57 -6.05
N PHE A 89 -7.94 -14.58 -4.79
CA PHE A 89 -7.08 -14.35 -3.64
C PHE A 89 -5.88 -15.31 -3.62
N MET A 90 -6.13 -16.62 -3.64
CA MET A 90 -5.07 -17.63 -3.61
C MET A 90 -4.16 -17.61 -4.83
N SER A 91 -4.63 -17.09 -5.97
CA SER A 91 -3.78 -16.89 -7.14
C SER A 91 -2.75 -15.77 -6.89
N ALA A 92 -3.14 -14.67 -6.24
CA ALA A 92 -2.20 -13.63 -5.84
C ALA A 92 -1.15 -14.18 -4.84
N THR A 93 -1.61 -14.87 -3.80
CA THR A 93 -0.74 -15.44 -2.77
C THR A 93 0.28 -16.43 -3.35
N LYS A 94 -0.17 -17.40 -4.15
CA LYS A 94 0.73 -18.38 -4.79
C LYS A 94 1.74 -17.73 -5.74
N ARG A 95 1.36 -16.64 -6.43
CA ARG A 95 2.29 -15.87 -7.26
C ARG A 95 3.39 -15.22 -6.42
N VAL A 96 3.05 -14.68 -5.26
CA VAL A 96 4.04 -14.11 -4.34
C VAL A 96 4.99 -15.18 -3.83
N VAL A 97 4.48 -16.30 -3.31
CA VAL A 97 5.31 -17.43 -2.83
C VAL A 97 6.28 -17.88 -3.93
N LYS A 98 5.78 -18.09 -5.15
CA LYS A 98 6.61 -18.53 -6.28
C LYS A 98 7.73 -17.54 -6.64
N LEU A 99 7.50 -16.23 -6.44
CA LEU A 99 8.51 -15.20 -6.70
C LEU A 99 9.55 -15.14 -5.58
N LEU A 100 9.14 -15.33 -4.33
CA LEU A 100 10.04 -15.45 -3.18
C LEU A 100 10.94 -16.69 -3.32
N ASP A 101 10.36 -17.86 -3.60
CA ASP A 101 11.14 -19.10 -3.79
C ASP A 101 12.17 -18.98 -4.94
N LYS A 102 11.86 -18.20 -5.98
CA LYS A 102 12.79 -17.91 -7.07
C LYS A 102 13.92 -16.98 -6.65
N ALA A 103 13.64 -16.05 -5.75
CA ALA A 103 14.67 -15.18 -5.19
C ALA A 103 15.61 -15.97 -4.28
N ASP A 104 15.07 -16.83 -3.40
CA ASP A 104 15.86 -17.69 -2.51
C ASP A 104 16.80 -18.62 -3.30
N LYS A 105 16.29 -19.22 -4.39
CA LYS A 105 17.09 -20.03 -5.32
C LYS A 105 18.20 -19.24 -5.99
N ARG A 106 17.97 -17.96 -6.30
CA ARG A 106 18.98 -17.10 -6.92
C ARG A 106 20.05 -16.70 -5.91
N ALA A 107 19.66 -16.36 -4.67
CA ALA A 107 20.58 -16.00 -3.60
C ALA A 107 21.52 -17.17 -3.28
N THR A 108 20.97 -18.37 -3.09
CA THR A 108 21.75 -19.59 -2.86
C THR A 108 22.70 -19.90 -4.03
N GLN A 109 22.24 -19.82 -5.29
CA GLN A 109 23.10 -20.01 -6.45
C GLN A 109 24.24 -18.99 -6.53
N SER A 110 23.94 -17.71 -6.29
CA SER A 110 24.93 -16.63 -6.35
C SER A 110 26.01 -16.77 -5.27
N ALA A 111 25.61 -17.21 -4.07
CA ALA A 111 26.55 -17.50 -2.99
C ALA A 111 27.44 -18.71 -3.31
N LEU A 112 26.86 -19.80 -3.81
CA LEU A 112 27.61 -20.99 -4.21
C LEU A 112 28.60 -20.69 -5.35
N ASP A 113 28.19 -19.90 -6.35
CA ASP A 113 29.08 -19.52 -7.45
C ASP A 113 30.24 -18.63 -6.99
N THR A 114 30.02 -17.77 -5.99
CA THR A 114 31.07 -16.95 -5.38
C THR A 114 32.13 -17.82 -4.70
N VAL A 115 31.70 -18.80 -3.89
CA VAL A 115 32.62 -19.76 -3.23
C VAL A 115 33.36 -20.60 -4.27
N ARG A 116 32.66 -21.11 -5.29
CA ARG A 116 33.26 -21.89 -6.38
C ARG A 116 34.26 -21.10 -7.21
N LYS A 117 34.04 -19.79 -7.40
CA LYS A 117 34.99 -18.91 -8.11
C LYS A 117 36.25 -18.71 -7.28
N ARG A 118 36.10 -18.45 -5.97
CA ARG A 118 37.23 -18.32 -5.05
C ARG A 118 38.10 -19.59 -5.00
N SER A 119 37.48 -20.77 -4.94
CA SER A 119 38.20 -22.06 -5.01
C SER A 119 38.94 -22.27 -6.34
N ARG A 120 38.37 -21.79 -7.47
CA ARG A 120 39.03 -21.88 -8.79
C ARG A 120 40.22 -20.94 -8.89
N ASP A 121 40.07 -19.69 -8.45
CA ASP A 121 41.15 -18.70 -8.47
C ASP A 121 42.33 -19.15 -7.58
N HIS A 122 42.05 -19.72 -6.41
CA HIS A 122 43.09 -20.24 -5.51
C HIS A 122 43.83 -21.46 -6.11
N ARG A 123 43.13 -22.36 -6.81
CA ARG A 123 43.77 -23.48 -7.54
C ARG A 123 44.66 -23.01 -8.70
N PHE A 124 44.30 -21.90 -9.35
CA PHE A 124 45.11 -21.33 -10.42
C PHE A 124 46.41 -20.71 -9.90
N GLN A 125 46.39 -20.10 -8.71
CA GLN A 125 47.58 -19.54 -8.06
C GLN A 125 48.50 -20.59 -7.42
N LYS A 126 47.96 -21.66 -6.83
CA LYS A 126 48.75 -22.60 -6.02
C LYS A 126 49.40 -23.75 -6.80
N GLY A 127 49.08 -23.91 -8.08
CA GLY A 127 49.62 -24.98 -8.92
C GLY A 127 49.10 -26.38 -8.54
N ARG A 128 49.12 -27.29 -9.51
CA ARG A 128 48.41 -28.59 -9.50
C ARG A 128 48.86 -29.60 -8.41
N ALA A 129 49.92 -29.30 -7.65
CA ALA A 129 50.62 -30.27 -6.80
C ALA A 129 50.04 -30.47 -5.38
N GLN A 130 49.11 -29.63 -4.91
CA GLN A 130 48.53 -29.73 -3.54
C GLN A 130 46.99 -29.81 -3.52
N ALA A 131 46.35 -30.25 -4.60
CA ALA A 131 44.90 -30.21 -4.78
C ALA A 131 44.10 -31.35 -4.10
N GLN A 132 44.75 -32.18 -3.28
CA GLN A 132 44.17 -33.44 -2.78
C GLN A 132 43.52 -33.34 -1.38
N GLU A 133 43.58 -32.18 -0.71
CA GLU A 133 43.11 -32.04 0.69
C GLU A 133 41.83 -31.18 0.88
N ASP A 134 41.12 -30.81 -0.18
CA ASP A 134 39.98 -29.88 -0.10
C ASP A 134 38.65 -30.57 0.27
N HIS A 135 38.60 -31.29 1.40
CA HIS A 135 37.32 -31.62 2.06
C HIS A 135 36.74 -30.41 2.85
N ALA A 136 37.52 -29.34 3.03
CA ALA A 136 37.12 -28.11 3.69
C ALA A 136 36.11 -27.27 2.88
N GLY A 137 36.04 -27.45 1.56
CA GLY A 137 35.16 -26.65 0.69
C GLY A 137 33.68 -26.98 0.83
N GLN A 138 33.32 -28.18 1.32
CA GLN A 138 31.91 -28.58 1.44
C GLN A 138 31.20 -27.80 2.56
N GLY A 139 31.87 -27.59 3.70
CA GLY A 139 31.36 -26.80 4.81
C GLY A 139 31.16 -25.33 4.44
N GLU A 140 32.09 -24.73 3.70
CA GLU A 140 31.99 -23.33 3.25
C GLU A 140 30.82 -23.14 2.25
N LEU A 141 30.56 -24.15 1.40
CA LEU A 141 29.41 -24.12 0.48
C LEU A 141 28.07 -24.22 1.21
N ASP A 142 27.97 -25.12 2.20
CA ASP A 142 26.76 -25.27 3.02
C ASP A 142 26.51 -24.04 3.89
N GLU A 143 27.56 -23.44 4.45
CA GLU A 143 27.47 -22.20 5.23
C GLU A 143 27.08 -21.01 4.36
N ALA A 144 27.68 -20.86 3.18
CA ALA A 144 27.31 -19.82 2.22
C ALA A 144 25.86 -19.96 1.73
N ALA A 145 25.39 -21.19 1.52
CA ALA A 145 23.99 -21.44 1.14
C ALA A 145 23.00 -21.06 2.26
N ARG A 146 23.36 -21.34 3.53
CA ARG A 146 22.54 -20.96 4.70
C ARG A 146 22.49 -19.45 4.88
N LYS A 147 23.66 -18.79 4.84
CA LYS A 147 23.77 -17.33 5.04
C LYS A 147 23.07 -16.54 3.94
N ALA A 148 23.14 -17.00 2.69
CA ALA A 148 22.47 -16.36 1.57
C ALA A 148 20.94 -16.41 1.63
N GLY A 149 20.38 -17.46 2.24
CA GLY A 149 18.94 -17.56 2.47
C GLY A 149 18.42 -16.54 3.49
N GLU A 150 19.29 -16.04 4.37
CA GLU A 150 18.94 -15.18 5.49
C GLU A 150 19.18 -13.68 5.18
N GLU A 151 20.27 -13.33 4.49
CA GLU A 151 20.64 -11.92 4.21
C GLU A 151 20.04 -11.35 2.90
N GLU A 152 19.77 -12.18 1.89
CA GLU A 152 19.22 -11.76 0.58
C GLU A 152 17.77 -12.23 0.36
N GLY A 153 17.00 -12.39 1.44
CA GLY A 153 15.58 -12.77 1.36
C GLY A 153 14.84 -11.91 0.34
N GLY A 154 14.34 -12.54 -0.73
CA GLY A 154 13.76 -11.82 -1.85
C GLY A 154 12.62 -10.89 -1.44
N GLU A 155 12.54 -9.71 -2.06
CA GLU A 155 11.42 -8.78 -1.86
C GLU A 155 10.41 -8.90 -3.01
N VAL A 156 9.13 -9.09 -2.65
CA VAL A 156 8.01 -9.04 -3.59
C VAL A 156 7.03 -7.95 -3.17
N VAL A 157 6.69 -7.07 -4.10
CA VAL A 157 5.72 -5.98 -3.89
C VAL A 157 4.39 -6.33 -4.53
N VAL A 158 3.34 -6.35 -3.75
CA VAL A 158 1.97 -6.48 -4.21
C VAL A 158 1.37 -5.09 -4.35
N LYS A 159 1.07 -4.66 -5.58
CA LYS A 159 0.45 -3.35 -5.85
C LYS A 159 -1.04 -3.49 -6.12
N GLY A 160 -1.84 -2.76 -5.35
CA GLY A 160 -3.29 -2.65 -5.51
C GLY A 160 -3.74 -1.19 -5.64
N THR A 161 -4.80 -0.96 -6.42
CA THR A 161 -5.41 0.36 -6.63
C THR A 161 -6.93 0.28 -6.50
N GLY A 162 -7.57 1.29 -5.93
CA GLY A 162 -9.03 1.35 -5.78
C GLY A 162 -9.61 0.10 -5.10
N ARG A 163 -10.60 -0.55 -5.72
CA ARG A 163 -11.24 -1.78 -5.17
C ARG A 163 -10.27 -2.96 -4.95
N ALA A 164 -9.09 -2.96 -5.58
CA ALA A 164 -8.10 -4.00 -5.38
C ALA A 164 -7.27 -3.82 -4.08
N ILE A 165 -7.39 -2.68 -3.41
CA ILE A 165 -6.65 -2.40 -2.16
C ILE A 165 -7.02 -3.42 -1.07
N GLU A 166 -8.30 -3.70 -0.90
CA GLU A 166 -8.80 -4.68 0.06
C GLU A 166 -8.13 -6.06 -0.14
N LYS A 167 -8.08 -6.54 -1.40
CA LYS A 167 -7.42 -7.80 -1.73
C LYS A 167 -5.91 -7.76 -1.48
N ALA A 168 -5.24 -6.66 -1.83
CA ALA A 168 -3.80 -6.52 -1.60
C ALA A 168 -3.47 -6.55 -0.10
N LEU A 169 -4.24 -5.84 0.73
CA LEU A 169 -4.11 -5.87 2.19
C LEU A 169 -4.43 -7.25 2.77
N GLY A 170 -5.45 -7.93 2.25
CA GLY A 170 -5.77 -9.31 2.64
C GLY A 170 -4.61 -10.27 2.37
N VAL A 171 -3.91 -10.12 1.24
CA VAL A 171 -2.71 -10.93 0.93
C VAL A 171 -1.61 -10.62 1.95
N GLY A 172 -1.39 -9.35 2.27
CA GLY A 172 -0.45 -8.94 3.33
C GLY A 172 -0.78 -9.57 4.69
N SER A 173 -2.04 -9.49 5.11
CA SER A 173 -2.52 -10.08 6.37
C SER A 173 -2.29 -11.61 6.41
N TRP A 174 -2.51 -12.30 5.29
CA TRP A 174 -2.27 -13.75 5.19
C TRP A 174 -0.80 -14.13 5.37
N PHE A 175 0.13 -13.31 4.86
CA PHE A 175 1.58 -13.52 5.08
C PHE A 175 2.00 -13.12 6.49
N GLN A 176 1.38 -12.08 7.07
CA GLN A 176 1.68 -11.63 8.43
C GLN A 176 1.30 -12.67 9.49
N GLN A 177 0.27 -13.49 9.24
CA GLN A 177 -0.15 -14.58 10.15
C GLN A 177 0.77 -15.82 10.09
N ARG A 178 1.74 -15.85 9.18
CA ARG A 178 2.65 -16.98 8.99
C ARG A 178 4.05 -16.62 9.43
N ASP A 179 4.74 -17.59 10.00
CA ASP A 179 6.15 -17.45 10.34
C ASP A 179 7.02 -17.38 9.07
N GLY A 180 8.18 -16.72 9.18
CA GLY A 180 9.16 -16.59 8.10
C GLY A 180 8.86 -15.49 7.06
N TYR A 181 7.91 -14.58 7.35
CA TYR A 181 7.62 -13.43 6.49
C TYR A 181 7.56 -12.13 7.29
N LYS A 182 8.05 -11.06 6.67
CA LYS A 182 7.90 -9.69 7.16
C LYS A 182 7.14 -8.88 6.12
N VAL A 183 6.15 -8.13 6.59
CA VAL A 183 5.25 -7.35 5.74
C VAL A 183 5.41 -5.86 6.06
N ARG A 184 5.57 -5.04 5.02
CA ARG A 184 5.59 -3.56 5.11
C ARG A 184 4.56 -2.99 4.14
N ILE A 185 3.83 -1.97 4.57
CA ILE A 185 2.78 -1.34 3.77
C ILE A 185 3.21 0.08 3.43
N LYS A 186 3.08 0.47 2.16
CA LYS A 186 3.24 1.86 1.70
C LYS A 186 1.95 2.30 1.02
N THR A 187 1.51 3.52 1.30
CA THR A 187 0.40 4.16 0.61
C THR A 187 0.93 5.16 -0.41
N GLY A 188 0.16 5.41 -1.45
CA GLY A 188 0.50 6.40 -2.46
C GLY A 188 -0.70 6.80 -3.28
N SER A 189 -0.46 7.61 -4.31
CA SER A 189 -1.45 7.98 -5.31
C SER A 189 -0.85 7.85 -6.70
N ILE A 190 -1.64 7.37 -7.66
CA ILE A 190 -1.26 7.26 -9.07
C ILE A 190 -2.15 8.18 -9.90
N GLY A 191 -1.53 8.98 -10.76
CA GLY A 191 -2.24 9.78 -11.76
C GLY A 191 -2.67 8.93 -12.93
N ALA A 192 -3.92 9.10 -13.36
CA ALA A 192 -4.50 8.52 -14.55
C ALA A 192 -4.97 9.66 -15.46
N VAL A 193 -4.88 9.46 -16.77
CA VAL A 193 -5.48 10.38 -17.74
C VAL A 193 -6.76 9.73 -18.22
N ASP A 194 -7.89 10.40 -18.04
CA ASP A 194 -9.17 9.97 -18.57
C ASP A 194 -9.56 10.87 -19.74
N ASP A 195 -10.30 10.34 -20.70
CA ASP A 195 -10.79 11.05 -21.88
C ASP A 195 -12.03 11.87 -21.54
N VAL A 196 -12.20 13.00 -22.21
CA VAL A 196 -13.44 13.78 -22.21
C VAL A 196 -14.09 13.60 -23.57
N VAL A 197 -15.29 13.03 -23.58
CA VAL A 197 -16.04 12.74 -24.79
C VAL A 197 -17.40 13.42 -24.75
N GLU A 198 -17.89 13.79 -25.92
CA GLU A 198 -19.26 14.26 -26.10
C GLU A 198 -20.23 13.11 -25.91
N THR A 199 -21.36 13.42 -25.30
CA THR A 199 -22.47 12.49 -25.09
C THR A 199 -23.29 12.43 -26.37
N GLU A 200 -23.91 11.29 -26.63
CA GLU A 200 -24.78 11.10 -27.82
C GLU A 200 -25.89 12.16 -27.90
N GLU A 201 -26.40 12.61 -26.75
CA GLU A 201 -27.40 13.70 -26.63
C GLU A 201 -26.86 15.08 -27.03
N ALA A 202 -25.55 15.32 -26.89
CA ALA A 202 -24.90 16.56 -27.30
C ALA A 202 -24.63 16.57 -28.82
N LEU A 203 -24.24 15.42 -29.37
CA LEU A 203 -24.01 15.24 -30.81
C LEU A 203 -25.30 15.35 -31.63
N ALA A 204 -26.44 14.97 -31.07
CA ALA A 204 -27.75 15.02 -31.74
C ALA A 204 -28.40 16.41 -31.75
N ASN A 205 -27.92 17.35 -30.92
CA ASN A 205 -28.42 18.71 -30.86
C ASN A 205 -27.50 19.64 -31.65
N GLU A 206 -27.86 19.96 -32.91
CA GLU A 206 -27.12 20.87 -33.80
C GLU A 206 -26.99 22.33 -33.29
N ASN A 207 -27.59 22.64 -32.13
CA ASN A 207 -27.65 23.99 -31.55
C ASN A 207 -26.88 24.16 -30.22
N GLY A 208 -26.02 23.22 -29.81
CA GLY A 208 -25.48 23.20 -28.45
C GLY A 208 -23.98 22.96 -28.35
N ALA A 209 -23.15 23.93 -28.74
CA ALA A 209 -21.78 24.08 -28.23
C ALA A 209 -21.27 25.49 -28.56
N ASP A 210 -21.68 26.45 -27.74
CA ASP A 210 -21.12 27.78 -27.62
C ASP A 210 -19.64 27.70 -27.25
N GLY A 211 -18.76 27.49 -28.25
CA GLY A 211 -17.34 27.88 -28.32
C GLY A 211 -16.40 27.55 -27.16
N GLU A 212 -16.84 26.83 -26.13
CA GLU A 212 -16.05 26.58 -24.93
C GLU A 212 -15.05 25.47 -25.24
N GLU A 213 -13.77 25.82 -25.26
CA GLU A 213 -12.69 24.88 -25.53
C GLU A 213 -12.57 23.87 -24.37
N VAL A 214 -13.26 22.74 -24.50
CA VAL A 214 -13.21 21.67 -23.51
C VAL A 214 -11.93 20.86 -23.70
N PRO A 215 -11.11 20.67 -22.65
CA PRO A 215 -9.91 19.86 -22.75
C PRO A 215 -10.29 18.42 -23.09
N SER A 216 -9.61 17.85 -24.08
CA SER A 216 -9.83 16.47 -24.55
C SER A 216 -9.55 15.39 -23.51
N ALA A 217 -8.81 15.72 -22.44
CA ALA A 217 -8.47 14.79 -21.37
C ALA A 217 -8.43 15.47 -20.00
N ARG A 218 -8.69 14.70 -18.94
CA ARG A 218 -8.61 15.14 -17.53
C ARG A 218 -7.77 14.19 -16.70
N MET A 219 -7.04 14.73 -15.72
CA MET A 219 -6.28 13.93 -14.78
C MET A 219 -7.17 13.45 -13.63
N ARG A 220 -7.12 12.15 -13.33
CA ARG A 220 -7.74 11.51 -12.17
C ARG A 220 -6.68 10.90 -11.27
N TRP A 221 -6.71 11.24 -9.99
CA TRP A 221 -5.87 10.59 -8.99
C TRP A 221 -6.58 9.35 -8.42
N ALA A 222 -5.85 8.26 -8.25
CA ALA A 222 -6.33 7.06 -7.60
C ALA A 222 -5.38 6.64 -6.47
N SER A 223 -5.94 6.30 -5.30
CA SER A 223 -5.14 5.77 -4.19
C SER A 223 -4.55 4.40 -4.55
N THR A 224 -3.31 4.17 -4.15
CA THR A 224 -2.61 2.90 -4.30
C THR A 224 -2.00 2.46 -2.98
N VAL A 225 -1.89 1.14 -2.82
CA VAL A 225 -1.19 0.50 -1.73
C VAL A 225 -0.17 -0.47 -2.30
N GLU A 226 1.03 -0.43 -1.74
CA GLU A 226 2.11 -1.37 -1.99
C GLU A 226 2.34 -2.19 -0.72
N VAL A 227 2.06 -3.49 -0.79
CA VAL A 227 2.35 -4.44 0.28
C VAL A 227 3.65 -5.14 -0.09
N VAL A 228 4.70 -4.79 0.62
CA VAL A 228 6.03 -5.37 0.48
C VAL A 228 6.14 -6.57 1.39
N ILE A 229 6.48 -7.73 0.82
CA ILE A 229 6.64 -8.99 1.53
C ILE A 229 8.09 -9.45 1.34
N THR A 230 8.79 -9.68 2.44
CA THR A 230 10.16 -10.20 2.49
C THR A 230 10.18 -11.48 3.30
N ARG A 231 11.06 -12.41 2.95
CA ARG A 231 11.33 -13.60 3.77
C ARG A 231 12.23 -13.22 4.95
N VAL A 232 12.01 -13.86 6.11
CA VAL A 232 12.80 -13.72 7.34
C VAL A 232 13.40 -15.07 7.69
#